data_AF-A0A3M3Y7I6-F1
#
_entry.id   AF-A0A3M3Y7I6-F1
#
_cell.length_a   1.000
_cell.length_b   1.000
_cell.length_c   1.000
_cell.angle_alpha   90.00
_cell.angle_beta   90.00
_cell.angle_gamma   90.00
#
_symmetry.space_group_name_H-M   'P 1'
#
loop_
_entity.id
_entity.type
_entity.pdbx_description
1 polymer ?
#
loop_
_entity_poly.entity_id
_entity_poly.type
_entity_poly.pdbx_seq_one_letter_code
_entity_poly.pdbx_strand_id
1 'polypeptide(L)' 'MTAVKRPLLTLPNGSDKLLLHSCCAPCSGEVMEAITASGIDYTIFFYNPNIHPEREYLLRKD' A
#
# COMPACT_ATOMS: atom_id res chain seq x y z
N MET A 1 22.78 -2.90 -11.21
CA MET A 1 21.71 -3.01 -10.21
C MET A 1 21.20 -4.44 -10.24
N THR A 2 21.44 -5.21 -9.18
CA THR A 2 21.04 -6.61 -9.10
C THR A 2 19.52 -6.69 -8.98
N ALA A 3 18.86 -7.43 -9.87
CA ALA A 3 17.42 -7.63 -9.76
C ALA A 3 17.10 -8.40 -8.47
N VAL A 4 16.39 -7.76 -7.54
CA VAL A 4 15.92 -8.41 -6.31
C VAL A 4 14.86 -9.44 -6.72
N LYS A 5 15.13 -10.73 -6.46
CA LYS A 5 14.15 -11.80 -6.67
C LYS A 5 13.10 -11.71 -5.56
N ARG A 6 11.91 -11.18 -5.88
CA ARG A 6 10.76 -11.11 -4.96
C ARG A 6 9.95 -12.41 -5.04
N PRO A 7 9.48 -12.98 -3.90
CA PRO A 7 8.54 -14.08 -3.93
C PRO A 7 7.19 -13.60 -4.48
N LEU A 8 6.52 -14.43 -5.29
CA LEU A 8 5.19 -14.13 -5.79
C LEU A 8 4.14 -14.38 -4.71
N LEU A 9 3.28 -13.39 -4.50
CA LEU A 9 2.17 -13.46 -3.57
C LEU A 9 0.92 -14.00 -4.26
N THR A 10 0.06 -14.66 -3.50
CA THR A 10 -1.27 -15.10 -3.94
C THR A 10 -2.30 -14.68 -2.90
N LEU A 11 -3.50 -14.35 -3.34
CA LEU A 11 -4.59 -13.99 -2.44
C LEU A 11 -5.32 -15.25 -1.96
N PRO A 12 -5.79 -15.26 -0.70
CA PRO A 12 -6.57 -16.37 -0.19
C PRO A 12 -7.92 -16.48 -0.92
N ASN A 13 -8.50 -17.69 -0.87
CA ASN A 13 -9.86 -17.98 -1.33
C ASN A 13 -10.10 -17.70 -2.83
N GLY A 14 -9.06 -17.64 -3.65
CA GLY A 14 -9.19 -17.32 -5.08
C GLY A 14 -9.69 -15.90 -5.33
N SER A 15 -9.38 -14.96 -4.43
CA SER A 15 -9.73 -13.55 -4.60
C SER A 15 -8.83 -12.89 -5.64
N ASP A 16 -9.36 -11.93 -6.39
CA ASP A 16 -8.59 -11.22 -7.44
C ASP A 16 -8.21 -9.79 -7.06
N LYS A 17 -8.80 -9.26 -5.98
CA LYS A 17 -8.64 -7.86 -5.56
C LYS A 17 -8.23 -7.74 -4.11
N LEU A 18 -7.34 -6.79 -3.84
CA LEU A 18 -6.82 -6.48 -2.51
C LEU A 18 -7.17 -5.04 -2.11
N LEU A 19 -7.69 -4.86 -0.90
CA LEU A 19 -7.81 -3.54 -0.27
C LEU A 19 -6.68 -3.37 0.75
N LEU A 20 -5.75 -2.44 0.47
CA LEU A 20 -4.60 -2.16 1.33
C LEU A 20 -4.86 -0.93 2.19
N HIS A 21 -5.04 -1.12 3.50
CA HIS A 21 -5.06 -0.02 4.45
C HIS A 21 -3.63 0.47 4.72
N SER A 22 -3.38 1.76 4.49
CA SER A 22 -2.09 2.41 4.75
C SER A 22 -2.27 3.64 5.63
N CYS A 23 -1.54 3.71 6.73
CA CYS A 23 -1.52 4.89 7.61
C CYS A 23 -0.38 5.87 7.28
N CYS A 24 0.70 5.39 6.66
CA CYS A 24 1.91 6.16 6.35
C CYS A 24 2.55 5.64 5.06
N ALA A 25 2.93 6.53 4.14
CA ALA A 25 3.54 6.19 2.85
C ALA A 25 4.86 5.39 2.91
N PRO A 26 5.85 5.68 3.78
CA PRO A 26 7.14 4.99 3.72
C PRO A 26 7.07 3.53 4.19
N CYS A 27 6.16 3.21 5.11
CA CYS A 27 6.07 1.88 5.71
C CYS A 27 5.49 0.83 4.76
N SER A 28 4.59 1.27 3.88
CA SER A 28 3.84 0.40 2.97
C SER A 28 4.48 0.31 1.58
N GLY A 29 5.54 1.06 1.30
CA GLY A 29 6.24 1.02 0.01
C GLY A 29 6.72 -0.37 -0.40
N GLU A 30 7.45 -1.08 0.48
CA GLU A 30 7.95 -2.43 0.18
C GLU A 30 6.81 -3.44 -0.07
N VAL A 31 5.70 -3.27 0.66
CA VAL A 31 4.49 -4.09 0.52
C VAL A 31 3.82 -3.82 -0.83
N MET A 32 3.68 -2.55 -1.22
CA MET A 32 3.13 -2.16 -2.53
C MET A 32 3.99 -2.67 -3.68
N GLU A 33 5.31 -2.61 -3.56
CA GLU A 33 6.21 -3.17 -4.58
C GLU A 33 6.06 -4.69 -4.71
N ALA A 34 5.90 -5.42 -3.59
CA ALA A 34 5.71 -6.86 -3.62
C ALA A 34 4.35 -7.26 -4.23
N ILE A 35 3.28 -6.54 -3.90
CA ILE A 35 1.93 -6.73 -4.48
C ILE A 35 1.97 -6.46 -5.98
N THR A 36 2.60 -5.35 -6.39
CA THR A 36 2.76 -4.96 -7.80
C THR A 36 3.58 -6.00 -8.57
N ALA A 37 4.71 -6.45 -8.03
CA ALA A 37 5.55 -7.48 -8.64
C ALA A 37 4.83 -8.84 -8.76
N SER A 38 3.80 -9.07 -7.94
CA SER A 38 2.96 -10.27 -8.00
C SER A 38 1.79 -10.14 -8.99
N GLY A 39 1.61 -8.98 -9.63
CA GLY A 39 0.53 -8.74 -10.60
C GLY A 39 -0.87 -8.68 -9.97
N ILE A 40 -0.96 -8.39 -8.67
CA ILE A 40 -2.23 -8.34 -7.94
C ILE A 40 -2.87 -6.96 -8.11
N ASP A 41 -4.15 -6.92 -8.48
CA ASP A 41 -4.94 -5.69 -8.50
C ASP A 41 -5.25 -5.25 -7.06
N TYR A 42 -4.89 -4.00 -6.71
CA TYR A 42 -5.10 -3.49 -5.37
C TYR A 42 -5.51 -2.02 -5.34
N THR A 43 -6.32 -1.69 -4.33
CA THR A 43 -6.75 -0.32 -4.01
C THR A 43 -6.18 0.07 -2.65
N ILE A 44 -5.72 1.30 -2.54
CA ILE A 44 -5.19 1.84 -1.27
C ILE A 44 -6.29 2.61 -0.56
N PHE A 45 -6.55 2.26 0.69
CA PHE A 45 -7.29 3.07 1.64
C PHE A 45 -6.29 3.79 2.54
N PHE A 46 -6.09 5.09 2.32
CA PHE A 46 -5.19 5.90 3.14
C PHE A 46 -5.92 6.52 4.32
N TYR A 47 -5.48 6.22 5.55
CA TYR A 47 -6.07 6.77 6.77
C TYR A 47 -5.02 6.96 7.86
N ASN A 48 -4.70 8.23 8.17
CA ASN A 48 -3.76 8.59 9.22
C ASN A 48 -4.44 9.44 10.31
N PRO A 49 -4.94 8.83 11.40
CA PRO A 49 -5.62 9.56 12.47
C PRO A 49 -4.68 10.46 13.30
N ASN A 50 -3.35 10.35 13.11
CA ASN A 50 -2.38 11.15 13.85
C ASN A 50 -2.18 12.55 13.24
N ILE A 51 -2.76 12.83 12.07
CA ILE A 51 -2.69 14.16 11.45
C ILE A 51 -3.95 14.93 11.82
N HIS A 52 -3.84 15.68 12.91
CA HIS A 52 -4.90 16.54 13.45
C HIS A 52 -4.29 17.93 13.75
N PRO A 53 -5.03 19.04 13.58
CA PRO A 53 -6.41 19.16 13.08
C PRO A 53 -6.55 18.97 11.56
N GLU A 54 -7.78 18.91 11.05
CA GLU A 54 -8.10 18.69 9.61
C GLU A 54 -7.25 19.56 8.66
N ARG A 55 -6.97 20.81 9.04
CA ARG A 55 -6.11 21.72 8.29
C ARG A 55 -4.72 21.13 8.00
N GLU A 56 -4.09 20.49 8.98
CA GLU A 56 -2.78 19.83 8.81
C GLU A 56 -2.87 18.60 7.90
N TYR A 57 -4.00 17.86 7.98
CA TYR A 57 -4.24 16.72 7.10
C TYR A 57 -4.32 17.14 5.64
N LEU A 58 -5.11 18.18 5.34
CA LEU A 58 -5.24 18.71 3.98
C LEU A 58 -3.90 19.21 3.43
N LEU A 59 -3.08 19.82 4.27
CA LEU A 59 -1.75 20.34 3.91
C LEU A 59 -0.73 19.24 3.55
N ARG A 60 -0.85 18.04 4.16
CA ARG A 60 0.03 16.89 3.89
C ARG A 60 -0.50 15.94 2.81
N LYS A 61 -1.76 16.10 2.42
CA LYS A 61 -2.42 15.31 1.37
C LYS A 61 -1.99 15.76 -0.03
N ASP A 62 -1.75 17.05 -0.21
CA ASP A 62 -1.34 17.69 -1.47
C ASP A 62 0.19 17.72 -1.61
#